data_AF-A0A1G7IB93-F1
#
_entry.id   AF-A0A1G7IB93-F1
#
_cell.length_a   1.000
_cell.length_b   1.000
_cell.length_c   1.000
_cell.angle_alpha   90.00
_cell.angle_beta   90.00
_cell.angle_gamma   90.00
#
_symmetry.space_group_name_H-M   'P 1'
#
loop_
_entity.id
_entity.type
_entity.pdbx_description
1 polymer ?
#
loop_
_entity_poly.entity_id
_entity_poly.type
_entity_poly.pdbx_seq_one_letter_code
_entity_poly.pdbx_strand_id
1 'polypeptide(L)' 'MGGASTHEMEDTTMHGLTTSDLVWRPTADLHGLLRAAFTVIAGSAPDSPDRRAAFAAIKAIRRELARRGSQPHPRP' A
#
# COMPACT_ATOMS: atom_id res chain seq x y z
N MET A 1 22.98 -2.63 -28.85
CA MET A 1 22.37 -1.43 -28.23
C MET A 1 20.97 -1.86 -27.82
N GLY A 2 20.58 -2.00 -26.57
CA GLY A 2 20.99 -1.31 -25.35
C GLY A 2 19.69 -1.00 -24.62
N GLY A 3 19.36 -1.83 -23.63
CA GLY A 3 18.42 -1.60 -22.52
C GLY A 3 17.16 -0.78 -22.75
N ALA A 4 16.02 -1.45 -22.77
CA ALA A 4 14.84 -0.97 -22.07
C ALA A 4 14.18 -2.19 -21.42
N SER A 5 14.79 -2.68 -20.34
CA SER A 5 14.03 -3.41 -19.33
C SER A 5 13.07 -2.39 -18.75
N THR A 6 11.86 -2.34 -19.29
CA THR A 6 10.72 -1.76 -18.61
C THR A 6 10.64 -2.50 -17.28
N HIS A 7 11.22 -1.90 -16.24
CA HIS A 7 10.71 -2.10 -14.90
C HIS A 7 9.24 -1.74 -15.05
N GLU A 8 8.41 -2.77 -15.14
CA GLU A 8 7.04 -2.75 -14.67
C GLU A 8 7.16 -2.15 -13.25
N MET A 9 7.15 -0.82 -13.16
CA MET A 9 6.71 -0.15 -11.95
C MET A 9 5.32 -0.72 -11.82
N GLU A 10 5.19 -1.74 -10.96
CA GLU A 10 3.91 -2.23 -10.50
C GLU A 10 3.11 -0.97 -10.26
N ASP A 11 2.12 -0.74 -11.13
CA ASP A 11 1.28 0.43 -11.11
C ASP A 11 0.60 0.31 -9.75
N THR A 12 1.22 0.92 -8.76
CA THR A 12 0.77 0.89 -7.38
C THR A 12 -0.27 1.98 -7.34
N THR A 13 -1.28 1.82 -8.21
CA THR A 13 -2.40 2.71 -8.28
C THR A 13 -3.06 2.56 -6.93
N MET A 14 -2.96 3.60 -6.11
CA MET A 14 -3.58 3.61 -4.79
C MET A 14 -5.11 3.62 -4.89
N HIS A 15 -5.63 3.77 -6.11
CA HIS A 15 -7.02 3.57 -6.47
C HIS A 15 -7.35 2.08 -6.46
N GLY A 16 -8.32 1.70 -5.62
CA GLY A 16 -8.86 0.34 -5.65
C GLY A 16 -8.18 -0.67 -4.73
N LEU A 17 -7.26 -0.26 -3.85
CA LEU A 17 -6.78 -1.15 -2.77
C LEU A 17 -7.95 -1.57 -1.86
N THR A 18 -8.42 -2.80 -2.04
CA THR A 18 -9.50 -3.37 -1.21
C THR A 18 -8.91 -4.08 -0.01
N THR A 19 -9.71 -4.25 1.05
CA THR A 19 -9.31 -5.03 2.22
C THR A 19 -8.89 -6.46 1.83
N SER A 20 -9.56 -7.06 0.85
CA SER A 20 -9.24 -8.41 0.36
C SER A 20 -7.84 -8.48 -0.25
N ASP A 21 -7.41 -7.45 -0.99
CA ASP A 21 -6.06 -7.39 -1.57
C ASP A 21 -4.98 -7.29 -0.47
N LEU A 22 -5.30 -6.62 0.63
CA LEU A 22 -4.37 -6.45 1.75
C LEU A 22 -4.24 -7.72 2.60
N VAL A 23 -5.30 -8.52 2.74
CA VAL A 23 -5.30 -9.74 3.58
C VAL A 23 -4.31 -10.78 3.06
N TRP A 24 -4.18 -10.93 1.74
CA TRP A 24 -3.28 -11.93 1.13
C TRP A 24 -1.81 -11.49 1.08
N ARG A 25 -1.52 -10.20 1.28
CA ARG A 25 -0.16 -9.67 1.19
C ARG A 25 0.66 -9.98 2.46
N PRO A 26 1.94 -10.34 2.35
CA PRO A 26 2.88 -10.35 3.46
C PRO A 26 2.91 -9.01 4.23
N THR A 27 3.23 -9.07 5.53
CA THR A 27 3.35 -7.85 6.36
C THR A 27 4.42 -6.90 5.84
N ALA A 28 5.52 -7.42 5.28
CA ALA A 28 6.55 -6.61 4.63
C ALA A 28 5.99 -5.79 3.45
N ASP A 29 5.16 -6.41 2.61
CA ASP A 29 4.53 -5.75 1.46
C ASP A 29 3.55 -4.67 1.91
N LEU A 30 2.83 -4.90 3.01
CA LEU A 30 1.97 -3.87 3.61
C LEU A 30 2.78 -2.64 4.06
N HIS A 31 3.97 -2.84 4.63
CA HIS A 31 4.87 -1.73 4.96
C HIS A 31 5.41 -1.03 3.69
N GLY A 32 5.69 -1.78 2.63
CA GLY A 32 6.06 -1.24 1.32
C GLY A 32 4.98 -0.34 0.73
N LEU A 33 3.72 -0.82 0.73
CA LEU A 33 2.55 -0.05 0.29
C LEU A 33 2.32 1.20 1.14
N LEU A 34 2.56 1.11 2.46
CA LEU A 34 2.46 2.26 3.35
C LEU A 34 3.48 3.35 2.97
N ARG A 35 4.73 2.94 2.66
CA ARG A 35 5.77 3.85 2.19
C ARG A 35 5.38 4.50 0.86
N ALA A 36 4.90 3.71 -0.10
CA ALA A 36 4.43 4.21 -1.39
C ALA A 36 3.30 5.25 -1.21
N ALA A 37 2.36 5.01 -0.29
CA ALA A 37 1.27 5.96 0.01
C ALA A 37 1.80 7.32 0.48
N PHE A 38 2.80 7.32 1.36
CA PHE A 38 3.42 8.56 1.82
C PHE A 38 4.17 9.28 0.69
N THR A 39 4.83 8.55 -0.21
CA THR A 39 5.47 9.13 -1.40
C THR A 39 4.45 9.81 -2.31
N VAL A 40 3.28 9.19 -2.54
CA VAL A 40 2.18 9.80 -3.30
C VAL A 40 1.72 11.09 -2.62
N ILE A 41 1.46 11.07 -1.31
CA ILE A 41 1.03 12.28 -0.58
C ILE A 41 2.05 13.42 -0.70
N ALA A 42 3.34 13.11 -0.67
CA ALA A 42 4.41 14.10 -0.79
C ALA A 42 4.54 14.67 -2.21
N GLY A 43 4.23 13.88 -3.24
CA GLY A 43 4.33 14.28 -4.64
C GLY A 43 3.05 14.87 -5.24
N SER A 44 1.91 14.70 -4.58
CA SER A 44 0.60 15.10 -5.13
C SER A 44 0.10 16.44 -4.58
N ALA A 45 -0.64 17.18 -5.42
CA ALA A 45 -1.30 18.42 -5.01
C ALA A 45 -2.31 18.18 -3.86
N PRO A 46 -2.57 19.18 -2.99
CA PRO A 46 -3.38 19.01 -1.78
C PRO A 46 -4.77 18.41 -1.98
N ASP A 47 -5.45 18.77 -3.07
CA ASP A 47 -6.82 18.34 -3.38
C ASP A 47 -6.88 17.30 -4.51
N SER A 48 -5.74 16.75 -4.90
CA SER A 48 -5.69 15.74 -5.96
C SER A 48 -6.45 14.46 -5.57
N PRO A 49 -7.09 13.79 -6.55
CA PRO A 49 -7.70 12.48 -6.32
C PRO A 49 -6.68 11.46 -5.79
N ASP A 50 -5.43 11.53 -6.21
CA ASP A 50 -4.36 10.60 -5.81
C ASP A 50 -3.99 10.76 -4.34
N ARG A 51 -3.91 12.00 -3.84
CA ARG A 51 -3.68 12.26 -2.41
C ARG A 51 -4.83 11.72 -1.55
N ARG A 52 -6.08 11.87 -2.00
CA ARG A 52 -7.26 11.30 -1.33
C ARG A 52 -7.22 9.77 -1.32
N ALA A 53 -6.87 9.16 -2.45
CA ALA A 53 -6.71 7.70 -2.57
C ALA A 53 -5.60 7.18 -1.66
N ALA A 54 -4.46 7.87 -1.61
CA ALA A 54 -3.35 7.51 -0.72
C ALA A 54 -3.73 7.57 0.77
N PHE A 55 -4.50 8.59 1.20
CA PHE A 55 -5.05 8.62 2.56
C PHE A 55 -6.01 7.47 2.85
N ALA A 56 -6.85 7.08 1.89
CA ALA A 56 -7.74 5.93 2.03
C ALA A 56 -6.94 4.62 2.17
N ALA A 57 -5.91 4.44 1.33
CA ALA A 57 -5.01 3.30 1.38
C ALA A 57 -4.27 3.20 2.72
N ILE A 58 -3.72 4.30 3.25
CA ILE A 58 -3.07 4.32 4.57
C ILE A 58 -4.01 3.82 5.66
N LYS A 59 -5.27 4.26 5.66
CA LYS A 59 -6.26 3.80 6.66
C LYS A 59 -6.50 2.30 6.55
N ALA A 60 -6.66 1.78 5.33
CA ALA A 60 -6.89 0.36 5.09
C ALA A 60 -5.68 -0.50 5.51
N ILE A 61 -4.46 -0.10 5.10
CA ILE A 61 -3.21 -0.79 5.43
C ILE A 61 -2.97 -0.80 6.94
N ARG A 62 -3.14 0.34 7.62
CA ARG A 62 -2.98 0.41 9.09
C ARG A 62 -3.98 -0.47 9.82
N ARG A 63 -5.23 -0.53 9.34
CA ARG A 63 -6.26 -1.42 9.91
C ARG A 63 -5.85 -2.88 9.78
N GLU A 64 -5.33 -3.28 8.62
CA GLU A 64 -4.87 -4.65 8.38
C GLU A 64 -3.64 -5.01 9.22
N LEU A 65 -2.65 -4.12 9.30
CA LEU A 65 -1.48 -4.29 10.18
C LEU A 65 -1.89 -4.43 11.65
N ALA A 66 -2.83 -3.60 12.12
CA ALA A 66 -3.37 -3.70 13.48
C ALA A 66 -4.12 -5.03 13.69
N ARG A 67 -4.93 -5.47 12.71
CA ARG A 67 -5.63 -6.77 12.77
C ARG A 67 -4.64 -7.92 12.96
N ARG A 68 -3.50 -7.88 12.26
CA ARG A 68 -2.43 -8.90 12.37
C ARG A 68 -1.68 -8.84 13.69
N GLY A 69 -1.36 -7.64 14.18
CA GLY A 69 -0.73 -7.46 15.48
C GLY A 69 -1.62 -7.88 16.65
N SER A 70 -2.94 -7.75 16.47
CA SER A 70 -3.95 -8.17 17.45
C SER A 70 -4.40 -9.63 17.32
N GLN A 71 -4.04 -10.34 16.24
CA GLN A 71 -4.24 -11.78 16.18
C GLN A 71 -3.15 -12.44 17.03
N PRO A 72 -3.50 -13.03 18.20
CA PRO A 72 -2.52 -13.80 18.94
C PRO A 72 -2.06 -14.93 18.01
N HIS A 73 -0.75 -15.01 17.80
CA HIS A 73 -0.14 -16.16 17.17
C HIS A 73 -0.61 -17.38 17.97
N PRO A 74 -1.34 -18.36 17.38
CA PRO A 74 -1.60 -19.61 18.08
C PRO A 74 -0.22 -20.21 18.34
N ARG A 75 0.21 -20.19 19.60
CA ARG A 75 1.45 -20.87 19.98
C ARG A 75 1.22 -22.37 19.74
N PRO A 76 2.17 -23.07 19.10
CA PRO A 76 2.15 -24.53 19.03
C PRO A 76 2.23 -25.14 20.43
#